data_AF-A0A953WH70-F1
#
_entry.id   AF-A0A953WH70-F1
#
_cell.length_a   1.000
_cell.length_b   1.000
_cell.length_c   1.000
_cell.angle_alpha   90.00
_cell.angle_beta   90.00
_cell.angle_gamma   90.00
#
_symmetry.space_group_name_H-M   'P 1'
#
loop_
_entity.id
_entity.type
_entity.pdbx_description
1 polymer ?
#
loop_
_entity_poly.entity_id
_entity_poly.type
_entity_poly.pdbx_seq_one_letter_code
_entity_poly.pdbx_strand_id
1 'polypeptide(L)'
;MRRKSVITAALTGAFLAAAPAAHAGPEEYIGEIVTVGFNFCPRGTLEADGRLLPINENTALFSLLGTQYGGDGRTTFALPDLRGGAIIGAGQGPGLPNYTIGQTGTAGSQSNNGKNGAPGARSASGDPMPYIALKQCVVTQGIYPSRN
;
A
#
# COMPACT_ATOMS: atom_id res chain seq x y z
N MET A 1 -37.75 -11.27 -62.48
CA MET A 1 -37.99 -11.16 -61.02
C MET A 1 -36.97 -12.02 -60.28
N ARG A 2 -35.83 -11.44 -59.85
CA ARG A 2 -34.72 -12.16 -59.19
C ARG A 2 -34.92 -12.13 -57.67
N ARG A 3 -35.05 -13.30 -57.03
CA ARG A 3 -35.16 -13.44 -55.57
C ARG A 3 -33.82 -13.04 -54.94
N LYS A 4 -33.80 -11.92 -54.23
CA LYS A 4 -32.63 -11.45 -53.48
C LYS A 4 -32.57 -12.23 -52.16
N SER A 5 -31.64 -13.18 -52.07
CA SER A 5 -31.29 -13.86 -50.82
C SER A 5 -30.58 -12.87 -49.90
N VAL A 6 -31.14 -12.65 -48.71
CA VAL A 6 -30.50 -11.87 -47.63
C VAL A 6 -29.71 -12.87 -46.79
N ILE A 7 -28.39 -12.75 -46.79
CA ILE A 7 -27.48 -13.54 -45.95
C ILE A 7 -27.24 -12.75 -44.66
N THR A 8 -27.83 -13.23 -43.57
CA THR A 8 -27.65 -12.68 -42.22
C THR A 8 -26.31 -13.16 -41.67
N ALA A 9 -25.28 -12.31 -41.71
CA ALA A 9 -24.01 -12.57 -41.04
C ALA A 9 -24.14 -12.22 -39.54
N ALA A 10 -24.32 -13.23 -38.71
CA ALA A 10 -24.18 -13.09 -37.27
C ALA A 10 -22.69 -12.89 -36.94
N LEU A 11 -22.28 -11.63 -36.76
CA LEU A 11 -21.00 -11.29 -36.13
C LEU A 11 -21.13 -11.63 -34.64
N THR A 12 -20.76 -12.84 -34.29
CA THR A 12 -20.43 -13.22 -32.91
C THR A 12 -19.20 -12.41 -32.49
N GLY A 13 -19.45 -11.22 -31.96
CA GLY A 13 -18.44 -10.47 -31.22
C GLY A 13 -18.05 -11.28 -29.99
N ALA A 14 -16.89 -11.93 -30.06
CA ALA A 14 -16.24 -12.49 -28.88
C ALA A 14 -15.91 -11.30 -27.97
N PHE A 15 -16.75 -11.10 -26.96
CA PHE A 15 -16.49 -10.18 -25.87
C PHE A 15 -15.17 -10.66 -25.23
N LEU A 16 -14.10 -9.88 -25.35
CA LEU A 16 -12.90 -10.12 -24.55
C LEU A 16 -13.33 -9.97 -23.10
N ALA A 17 -13.53 -11.11 -22.41
CA ALA A 17 -13.60 -11.13 -20.97
C ALA A 17 -12.25 -10.60 -20.48
N ALA A 18 -12.23 -9.36 -19.98
CA ALA A 18 -11.12 -8.87 -19.20
C ALA A 18 -10.88 -9.94 -18.12
N ALA A 19 -9.69 -10.56 -18.14
CA ALA A 19 -9.31 -11.50 -17.10
C ALA A 19 -9.61 -10.85 -15.74
N PRO A 20 -10.17 -11.59 -14.77
CA PRO A 20 -10.38 -11.04 -13.45
C PRO A 20 -9.05 -10.45 -13.02
N ALA A 21 -9.07 -9.18 -12.60
CA ALA A 21 -7.90 -8.55 -12.01
C ALA A 21 -7.38 -9.55 -10.97
N ALA A 22 -6.16 -10.04 -11.18
CA ALA A 22 -5.52 -10.94 -10.24
C ALA A 22 -5.22 -10.09 -9.01
N HIS A 23 -6.20 -10.01 -8.13
CA HIS A 23 -6.09 -9.58 -6.75
C HIS A 23 -5.19 -10.62 -6.07
N ALA A 24 -4.26 -10.21 -5.20
CA ALA A 24 -3.34 -11.10 -4.51
C ALA A 24 -4.04 -12.09 -3.54
N GLY A 25 -5.37 -12.06 -3.40
CA GLY A 25 -6.22 -13.12 -2.88
C GLY A 25 -7.71 -12.81 -3.09
N PRO A 26 -8.62 -13.80 -2.97
CA PRO A 26 -10.06 -13.56 -3.12
C PRO A 26 -10.71 -12.74 -1.98
N GLU A 27 -9.93 -12.28 -0.98
CA GLU A 27 -10.44 -11.68 0.26
C GLU A 27 -9.60 -10.48 0.75
N GLU A 28 -8.95 -9.73 -0.14
CA GLU A 28 -8.14 -8.57 0.27
C GLU A 28 -9.03 -7.42 0.77
N TYR A 29 -8.60 -6.79 1.85
CA TYR A 29 -9.24 -5.59 2.37
C TYR A 29 -8.66 -4.34 1.72
N ILE A 30 -9.52 -3.38 1.38
CA ILE A 30 -9.06 -2.07 0.91
C ILE A 30 -8.15 -1.46 1.98
N GLY A 31 -7.00 -0.92 1.57
CA GLY A 31 -6.02 -0.32 2.47
C GLY A 31 -5.03 -1.30 3.10
N GLU A 32 -5.14 -2.59 2.81
CA GLU A 32 -4.14 -3.59 3.19
C GLU A 32 -2.78 -3.33 2.51
N ILE A 33 -1.69 -3.63 3.21
CA ILE A 33 -0.34 -3.59 2.66
C ILE A 33 0.07 -5.02 2.33
N VAL A 34 0.23 -5.30 1.04
CA VAL A 34 0.69 -6.60 0.54
C VAL A 34 2.17 -6.52 0.21
N THR A 35 2.92 -7.49 0.71
CA THR A 35 4.34 -7.63 0.39
C THR A 35 4.52 -8.64 -0.73
N VAL A 36 5.19 -8.24 -1.80
CA VAL A 36 5.43 -9.08 -2.97
C VAL A 36 6.92 -9.28 -3.22
N GLY A 37 7.30 -10.48 -3.66
CA GLY A 37 8.68 -10.84 -4.02
C GLY A 37 9.09 -10.46 -5.45
N PHE A 38 8.18 -9.89 -6.24
CA PHE A 38 8.40 -9.49 -7.63
C PHE A 38 8.43 -7.97 -7.79
N ASN A 39 8.91 -7.49 -8.95
CA ASN A 39 9.20 -6.07 -9.17
C ASN A 39 7.99 -5.21 -9.63
N PHE A 40 6.76 -5.67 -9.45
CA PHE A 40 5.57 -4.89 -9.82
C PHE A 40 4.44 -5.11 -8.82
N CYS A 41 3.50 -4.17 -8.75
CA CYS A 41 2.27 -4.35 -7.99
C CYS A 41 1.19 -4.94 -8.89
N PRO A 42 0.51 -6.03 -8.49
CA PRO A 42 -0.56 -6.63 -9.28
C PRO A 42 -1.77 -5.69 -9.41
N ARG A 43 -2.70 -6.01 -10.31
CA ARG A 43 -3.91 -5.21 -10.53
C ARG A 43 -4.74 -5.15 -9.25
N GLY A 44 -5.38 -4.01 -9.00
CA GLY A 44 -6.10 -3.76 -7.74
C GLY A 44 -5.21 -3.34 -6.58
N THR A 45 -3.90 -3.24 -6.82
CA THR A 45 -2.93 -2.69 -5.87
C THR A 45 -2.09 -1.60 -6.52
N LEU A 46 -1.55 -0.68 -5.71
CA LEU A 46 -0.62 0.36 -6.15
C LEU A 46 0.65 0.30 -5.31
N GLU A 47 1.77 0.78 -5.85
CA GLU A 47 3.01 0.84 -5.08
C GLU A 47 2.88 1.82 -3.90
N ALA A 48 3.41 1.43 -2.74
CA ALA A 48 3.49 2.30 -1.57
C ALA A 48 4.67 3.29 -1.72
N ASP A 49 4.56 4.23 -2.66
CA ASP A 49 5.59 5.21 -2.99
C ASP A 49 5.30 6.66 -2.56
N GLY A 50 4.26 6.89 -1.76
CA GLY A 50 3.91 8.24 -1.32
C GLY A 50 3.15 9.08 -2.35
N ARG A 51 2.76 8.52 -3.52
CA ARG A 51 2.04 9.28 -4.55
C ARG A 51 0.71 9.86 -4.05
N LEU A 52 0.33 10.99 -4.64
CA LEU A 52 -0.98 11.59 -4.47
C LEU A 52 -2.01 10.90 -5.37
N LEU A 53 -3.16 10.56 -4.79
CA LEU A 53 -4.30 9.98 -5.47
C LEU A 53 -5.52 10.90 -5.35
N PRO A 54 -6.36 10.95 -6.40
CA PRO A 54 -7.62 11.69 -6.37
C PRO A 54 -8.64 10.98 -5.47
N ILE A 55 -9.27 11.74 -4.57
CA ILE A 55 -10.26 11.22 -3.61
C ILE A 55 -11.51 10.73 -4.35
N ASN A 56 -11.95 11.43 -5.40
CA ASN A 56 -13.17 11.10 -6.13
C ASN A 56 -13.14 9.70 -6.79
N GLU A 57 -11.96 9.17 -7.08
CA GLU A 57 -11.79 7.83 -7.68
C GLU A 57 -11.49 6.76 -6.63
N ASN A 58 -11.08 7.15 -5.41
CA ASN A 58 -10.59 6.25 -4.36
C ASN A 58 -11.25 6.57 -3.00
N THR A 59 -12.54 6.86 -3.00
CA THR A 59 -13.29 7.30 -1.80
C THR A 59 -13.25 6.28 -0.66
N ALA A 60 -13.32 4.99 -0.99
CA ALA A 60 -13.23 3.90 -0.02
C ALA A 60 -11.85 3.85 0.66
N LEU A 61 -10.77 3.96 -0.13
CA LEU A 61 -9.40 3.98 0.39
C LEU A 61 -9.13 5.24 1.23
N PHE A 62 -9.61 6.39 0.77
CA PHE A 62 -9.50 7.65 1.52
C PHE A 62 -10.21 7.58 2.87
N SER A 63 -11.37 6.93 2.94
CA SER A 63 -12.12 6.77 4.19
C SER A 63 -11.35 5.95 5.25
N LEU A 64 -10.35 5.18 4.85
CA LEU A 64 -9.51 4.37 5.74
C LEU A 64 -8.19 5.06 6.10
N LEU A 65 -7.50 5.63 5.10
CA LEU A 65 -6.17 6.22 5.26
C LEU A 65 -6.23 7.70 5.68
N GLY A 66 -7.29 8.42 5.30
CA GLY A 66 -7.41 9.86 5.46
C GLY A 66 -6.24 10.60 4.81
N THR A 67 -5.74 11.63 5.50
CA THR A 67 -4.58 12.42 5.09
C THR A 67 -3.33 12.11 5.91
N GLN A 68 -3.29 10.95 6.60
CA GLN A 68 -2.20 10.57 7.51
C GLN A 68 -0.83 10.52 6.82
N TYR A 69 -0.81 10.27 5.51
CA TYR A 69 0.40 10.20 4.70
C TYR A 69 0.62 11.44 3.82
N GLY A 70 -0.27 12.45 3.91
CA GLY A 70 -0.23 13.68 3.11
C GLY A 70 -1.46 13.90 2.22
N GLY A 71 -1.36 14.91 1.35
CA GLY A 71 -2.46 15.42 0.51
C GLY A 71 -3.25 16.55 1.17
N ASP A 72 -4.21 17.09 0.42
CA ASP A 72 -5.05 18.22 0.85
C ASP A 72 -6.33 17.78 1.61
N GLY A 73 -6.73 16.51 1.47
CA GLY A 73 -7.90 15.96 2.14
C GLY A 73 -9.24 16.42 1.56
N ARG A 74 -9.26 17.33 0.58
CA ARG A 74 -10.47 17.70 -0.17
C ARG A 74 -10.50 17.10 -1.57
N THR A 75 -9.38 17.16 -2.27
CA THR A 75 -9.25 16.66 -3.65
C THR A 75 -8.31 15.47 -3.76
N THR A 76 -7.25 15.44 -2.95
CA THR A 76 -6.22 14.42 -3.00
C THR A 76 -5.81 13.94 -1.61
N PHE A 77 -5.31 12.70 -1.56
CA PHE A 77 -4.66 12.10 -0.41
C PHE A 77 -3.41 11.34 -0.87
N ALA A 78 -2.45 11.13 0.02
CA ALA A 78 -1.24 10.38 -0.30
C ALA A 78 -1.32 8.92 0.14
N LEU A 79 -0.66 8.04 -0.60
CA LEU A 79 -0.34 6.69 -0.14
C LEU A 79 0.81 6.72 0.88
N PRO A 80 1.01 5.65 1.67
CA PRO A 80 2.25 5.48 2.44
C PRO A 80 3.48 5.46 1.51
N ASP A 81 4.58 6.05 1.94
CA ASP A 81 5.89 5.84 1.32
C ASP A 81 6.65 4.79 2.14
N LEU A 82 6.82 3.61 1.56
CA LEU A 82 7.56 2.48 2.15
C LEU A 82 8.84 2.16 1.35
N ARG A 83 9.30 3.08 0.50
CA ARG A 83 10.45 2.85 -0.37
C ARG A 83 11.74 2.94 0.44
N GLY A 84 12.45 1.82 0.54
CA GLY A 84 13.70 1.75 1.32
C GLY A 84 13.50 1.87 2.84
N GLY A 85 12.25 1.88 3.31
CA GLY A 85 11.90 1.93 4.72
C GLY A 85 11.60 0.53 5.29
N ALA A 86 11.95 0.32 6.55
CA ALA A 86 11.46 -0.84 7.30
C ALA A 86 10.09 -0.52 7.90
N ILE A 87 9.15 -1.47 7.81
CA ILE A 87 7.86 -1.36 8.49
C ILE A 87 8.09 -1.66 9.98
N ILE A 88 7.58 -0.78 10.85
CA ILE A 88 7.60 -0.96 12.30
C ILE A 88 6.17 -1.03 12.84
N GLY A 89 5.98 -1.75 13.95
CA GLY A 89 4.68 -1.82 14.62
C GLY A 89 4.31 -0.47 15.25
N ALA A 90 3.05 -0.06 15.08
CA ALA A 90 2.50 1.10 15.79
C ALA A 90 2.22 0.77 17.27
N GLY A 91 2.36 1.76 18.15
CA GLY A 91 2.15 1.67 19.59
C GLY A 91 3.44 1.83 20.39
N GLN A 92 3.32 1.62 21.71
CA GLN A 92 4.42 1.71 22.66
C GLN A 92 4.88 0.31 23.06
N GLY A 93 6.09 -0.06 22.63
CA GLY A 93 6.78 -1.25 23.14
C GLY A 93 7.41 -1.00 24.51
N PRO A 94 7.63 -2.03 25.35
CA PRO A 94 8.33 -1.89 26.62
C PRO A 94 9.74 -1.30 26.42
N GLY A 95 9.99 -0.13 26.99
CA GLY A 95 11.29 0.56 26.86
C GLY A 95 11.54 1.21 25.49
N LEU A 96 10.56 1.24 24.59
CA LEU A 96 10.66 1.89 23.28
C LEU A 96 9.80 3.17 23.23
N PRO A 97 10.13 4.12 22.32
CA PRO A 97 9.24 5.22 21.98
C PRO A 97 7.87 4.73 21.51
N ASN A 98 6.84 5.55 21.70
CA ASN A 98 5.53 5.31 21.11
C ASN A 98 5.56 5.72 19.63
N TYR A 99 5.18 4.81 18.73
CA TYR A 99 5.08 5.06 17.29
C TYR A 99 3.62 5.20 16.86
N THR A 100 3.25 6.31 16.23
CA THR A 100 1.89 6.50 15.71
C THR A 100 1.78 6.07 14.25
N ILE A 101 0.62 5.57 13.83
CA ILE A 101 0.36 5.25 12.41
C ILE A 101 0.53 6.52 11.55
N GLY A 102 1.26 6.39 10.44
CA GLY A 102 1.59 7.51 9.56
C GLY A 102 2.87 8.26 9.93
N GLN A 103 3.48 7.96 11.09
CA GLN A 103 4.77 8.53 11.45
C GLN A 103 5.86 8.01 10.51
N THR A 104 6.55 8.92 9.84
CA THR A 104 7.76 8.63 9.06
C THR A 104 8.99 9.03 9.84
N GLY A 105 10.08 8.28 9.68
CA GLY A 105 11.34 8.56 10.35
C GLY A 105 12.42 7.55 9.97
N THR A 106 13.68 7.94 10.13
CA THR A 106 14.80 7.03 9.99
C THR A 106 14.97 6.28 11.31
N ALA A 107 15.09 4.95 11.27
CA ALA A 107 15.46 4.16 12.44
C ALA A 107 16.78 4.69 13.00
N GLY A 108 16.73 5.50 14.05
CA GLY A 108 17.91 6.18 14.61
C GLY A 108 17.74 7.63 15.05
N SER A 109 16.66 8.34 14.69
CA SER A 109 16.36 9.64 15.34
C SER A 109 15.69 9.44 16.70
N GLN A 110 16.41 8.77 17.62
CA GLN A 110 16.24 9.05 19.03
C GLN A 110 16.74 10.47 19.22
N SER A 111 15.83 11.42 19.47
CA SER A 111 16.23 12.72 20.01
C SER A 111 16.94 12.44 21.32
N ASN A 112 18.28 12.40 21.27
CA ASN A 112 19.14 12.31 22.43
C ASN A 112 19.08 13.66 23.12
N ASN A 113 17.94 13.96 23.75
CA ASN A 113 17.84 15.03 24.72
C ASN A 113 18.59 14.61 25.99
N GLY A 114 19.92 14.65 25.91
CA GLY A 114 20.85 14.92 27.00
C GLY A 114 20.67 14.20 28.34
N LYS A 115 20.23 12.94 28.39
CA LYS A 115 20.19 12.19 29.67
C LYS A 115 20.71 10.76 29.52
N ASN A 116 21.94 10.60 30.00
CA ASN A 116 22.49 9.38 30.61
C ASN A 116 22.90 8.26 29.63
N GLY A 117 24.12 8.36 29.13
CA GLY A 117 24.86 7.18 28.70
C GLY A 117 25.09 6.24 29.88
N ALA A 118 24.41 5.10 29.88
CA ALA A 118 24.79 3.98 30.73
C ALA A 118 26.09 3.36 30.17
N PRO A 119 27.15 3.18 30.97
CA PRO A 119 28.39 2.54 30.53
C PRO A 119 28.12 1.05 30.31
N GLY A 120 27.75 0.66 29.09
CA GLY A 120 27.45 -0.75 28.77
C GLY A 120 26.60 -0.98 27.52
N ALA A 121 26.01 0.05 26.92
CA ALA A 121 25.38 -0.07 25.61
C ALA A 121 26.48 -0.25 24.55
N ARG A 122 26.86 -1.51 24.30
CA ARG A 122 27.71 -1.87 23.18
C ARG A 122 27.06 -1.29 21.94
N SER A 123 27.72 -0.31 21.31
CA SER A 123 27.45 0.08 19.93
C SER A 123 27.20 -1.20 19.17
N ALA A 124 25.97 -1.40 18.70
CA ALA A 124 25.61 -2.55 17.88
C ALA A 124 26.69 -2.63 16.80
N SER A 125 27.49 -3.68 16.87
CA SER A 125 28.68 -3.84 16.06
C SER A 125 28.24 -3.90 14.61
N GLY A 126 28.30 -2.74 13.94
CA GLY A 126 28.80 -2.47 12.58
C GLY A 126 28.27 -3.24 11.37
N ASP A 127 27.68 -4.41 11.54
CA ASP A 127 27.27 -5.27 10.46
C ASP A 127 25.75 -5.26 10.39
N PRO A 128 25.15 -4.72 9.30
CA PRO A 128 23.71 -4.77 9.13
C PRO A 128 23.27 -6.24 9.14
N MET A 129 22.25 -6.54 9.94
CA MET A 129 21.56 -7.83 9.87
C MET A 129 21.20 -8.11 8.39
N PRO A 130 21.41 -9.33 7.87
CA PRO A 130 21.06 -9.64 6.48
C PRO A 130 19.56 -9.44 6.28
N TYR A 131 19.20 -8.58 5.33
CA TYR A 131 17.80 -8.27 5.00
C TYR A 131 17.52 -8.62 3.54
N ILE A 132 16.28 -9.05 3.27
CA ILE A 132 15.76 -9.17 1.91
C ILE A 132 14.76 -8.03 1.69
N ALA A 133 14.96 -7.27 0.63
CA ALA A 133 14.04 -6.21 0.24
C ALA A 133 12.89 -6.81 -0.57
N LEU A 134 11.67 -6.59 -0.10
CA LEU A 134 10.44 -6.97 -0.78
C LEU A 134 9.67 -5.70 -1.17
N LYS A 135 8.88 -5.76 -2.23
CA LYS A 135 8.08 -4.62 -2.67
C LYS A 135 6.79 -4.56 -1.86
N GLN A 136 6.41 -3.35 -1.44
CA GLN A 136 5.18 -3.08 -0.69
C GLN A 136 4.14 -2.44 -1.62
N CYS A 137 2.96 -3.03 -1.68
CA CYS A 137 1.83 -2.52 -2.47
C CYS A 137 0.62 -2.31 -1.56
N VAL A 138 -0.15 -1.26 -1.82
CA VAL A 138 -1.40 -0.93 -1.14
C VAL A 138 -2.56 -1.48 -1.95
N VAL A 139 -3.46 -2.22 -1.32
CA VAL A 139 -4.70 -2.68 -1.94
C VAL A 139 -5.65 -1.50 -2.13
N THR A 140 -5.97 -1.18 -3.37
CA THR A 140 -6.86 -0.08 -3.73
C THR A 140 -8.27 -0.54 -4.08
N GLN A 141 -8.47 -1.84 -4.31
CA GLN A 141 -9.75 -2.45 -4.64
C GLN A 141 -9.92 -3.74 -3.82
N GLY A 142 -11.10 -3.97 -3.23
CA GLY A 142 -11.33 -5.12 -2.37
C GLY A 142 -12.52 -4.94 -1.45
N ILE A 143 -12.55 -5.70 -0.36
CA ILE A 143 -13.59 -5.61 0.67
C ILE A 143 -13.32 -4.40 1.56
N TYR A 144 -14.34 -3.59 1.83
CA TYR A 144 -14.20 -2.50 2.79
C TYR A 144 -14.16 -3.06 4.23
N PRO A 145 -13.08 -2.85 5.00
CA PRO A 145 -12.99 -3.35 6.37
C PRO A 145 -13.93 -2.56 7.28
N SER A 146 -14.98 -3.21 7.77
CA SER A 146 -15.94 -2.60 8.69
C SER A 146 -15.44 -2.78 10.13
N ARG A 147 -15.35 -1.67 10.88
CA ARG A 147 -15.03 -1.70 12.31
C ARG A 147 -16.32 -2.07 13.06
N ASN A 148 -16.41 -3.32 13.50
CA ASN A 148 -17.55 -3.87 14.23
C ASN A 148 -17.59 -3.37 15.69
#